data_AF-A0A7H4LSZ6-F1
#
_entry.id   AF-A0A7H4LSZ6-F1
#
_cell.length_a   1.000
_cell.length_b   1.000
_cell.length_c   1.000
_cell.angle_alpha   90.00
_cell.angle_beta   90.00
_cell.angle_gamma   90.00
#
_symmetry.space_group_name_H-M   'P 1'
#
loop_
_entity.id
_entity.type
_entity.pdbx_description
1 polymer ?
#
loop_
_entity_poly.entity_id
_entity_poly.type
_entity_poly.pdbx_seq_one_letter_code
_entity_poly.pdbx_strand_id
1 'polypeptide(L)'
;MVNTSDADIVSAFGTSGVRAAVAWNPQLSVIKKTPQTTEVFSSSQVPGELIDMMVVNTQTLKDNPALGKALTGAWFEMMAKMQAGDTQALSAMAADSGTDLAGYRAQLKTTHLF
;
A
#
# COMPACT_ATOMS: atom_id res chain seq x y z
N MET A 1 -22.12 2.19 6.44
CA MET A 1 -20.65 2.12 6.32
C MET A 1 -20.07 2.44 7.69
N VAL A 2 -19.16 1.62 8.21
CA VAL A 2 -18.50 1.84 9.50
C VAL A 2 -17.02 1.92 9.22
N ASN A 3 -16.39 3.03 9.59
CA ASN A 3 -14.94 3.18 9.47
C ASN A 3 -14.29 2.55 10.69
N THR A 4 -13.24 1.78 10.48
CA THR A 4 -12.42 1.15 11.53
C THR A 4 -10.95 1.40 11.25
N SER A 5 -10.11 1.19 12.25
CA SER A 5 -8.66 1.28 12.06
C SER A 5 -8.16 0.13 11.18
N ASP A 6 -7.06 0.35 10.45
CA ASP A 6 -6.41 -0.69 9.64
C ASP A 6 -6.06 -1.94 10.47
N ALA A 7 -5.60 -1.73 11.70
CA ALA A 7 -5.25 -2.79 12.63
C ALA A 7 -6.45 -3.67 13.02
N ASP A 8 -7.66 -3.14 12.96
CA ASP A 8 -8.88 -3.80 13.43
C ASP A 8 -9.70 -4.45 12.30
N ILE A 9 -9.36 -4.23 11.01
CA ILE A 9 -10.17 -4.74 9.89
C ILE A 9 -10.34 -6.26 9.96
N VAL A 10 -9.29 -7.01 10.27
CA VAL A 10 -9.32 -8.49 10.32
C VAL A 10 -10.20 -8.98 11.48
N SER A 11 -10.06 -8.39 12.67
CA SER A 11 -10.84 -8.78 13.85
C SER A 11 -12.31 -8.39 13.69
N ALA A 12 -12.58 -7.21 13.12
CA ALA A 12 -13.93 -6.73 12.82
C ALA A 12 -14.65 -7.65 11.82
N PHE A 13 -13.95 -8.11 10.77
CA PHE A 13 -14.53 -9.04 9.78
C PHE A 13 -14.99 -10.37 10.40
N GLY A 14 -14.35 -10.82 11.48
CA GLY A 14 -14.75 -12.02 12.21
C GLY A 14 -16.03 -11.89 13.04
N THR A 15 -16.59 -10.68 13.18
CA THR A 15 -17.82 -10.45 13.96
C THR A 15 -19.08 -10.76 13.15
N SER A 16 -20.12 -11.28 13.80
CA SER A 16 -21.38 -11.67 13.12
C SER A 16 -22.13 -10.52 12.45
N GLY A 17 -21.82 -9.27 12.79
CA GLY A 17 -22.42 -8.08 12.20
C GLY A 17 -21.80 -7.65 10.88
N VAL A 18 -20.59 -8.11 10.55
CA VAL A 18 -19.86 -7.72 9.34
C VAL A 18 -20.08 -8.75 8.24
N ARG A 19 -20.61 -8.29 7.10
CA ARG A 19 -20.90 -9.15 5.93
C ARG A 19 -19.97 -8.91 4.75
N ALA A 20 -19.30 -7.76 4.74
CA ALA A 20 -18.38 -7.35 3.69
C ALA A 20 -17.33 -6.40 4.29
N ALA A 21 -16.10 -6.47 3.77
CA ALA A 21 -15.02 -5.56 4.11
C ALA A 21 -14.28 -5.15 2.84
N VAL A 22 -13.78 -3.92 2.84
CA VAL A 22 -12.80 -3.44 1.87
C VAL A 22 -11.45 -3.41 2.58
N ALA A 23 -10.45 -4.08 2.02
CA ALA A 23 -9.15 -4.27 2.64
C ALA A 23 -8.04 -4.28 1.58
N TRP A 24 -6.80 -4.12 2.03
CA TRP A 24 -5.58 -4.23 1.24
C TRP A 24 -4.63 -5.25 1.87
N ASN A 25 -3.47 -5.50 1.27
CA ASN A 25 -2.48 -6.40 1.86
C ASN A 25 -1.75 -5.70 3.02
N PRO A 26 -1.46 -6.41 4.13
CA PRO A 26 -1.61 -7.86 4.29
C PRO A 26 -2.99 -8.35 4.78
N GLN A 27 -3.89 -7.47 5.23
CA GLN A 27 -5.18 -7.82 5.84
C GLN A 27 -6.06 -8.67 4.92
N LEU A 28 -6.11 -8.33 3.62
CA LEU A 28 -6.83 -9.06 2.58
C LEU A 28 -6.39 -10.52 2.51
N SER A 29 -5.09 -10.77 2.58
CA SER A 29 -4.53 -12.14 2.55
C SER A 29 -4.95 -12.97 3.76
N VAL A 30 -5.25 -12.34 4.90
CA VAL A 30 -5.79 -13.02 6.09
C VAL A 30 -7.29 -13.27 5.92
N ILE A 31 -8.06 -12.25 5.52
CA ILE A 31 -9.51 -12.35 5.31
C ILE A 31 -9.86 -13.46 4.32
N LYS A 32 -9.12 -13.57 3.20
CA LYS A 32 -9.34 -14.60 2.16
C LYS A 32 -9.18 -16.04 2.66
N LYS A 33 -8.51 -16.26 3.80
CA LYS A 33 -8.37 -17.58 4.42
C LYS A 33 -9.56 -17.95 5.31
N THR A 34 -10.48 -17.01 5.56
CA THR A 34 -11.69 -17.24 6.35
C THR A 34 -12.66 -18.14 5.58
N PRO A 35 -13.22 -19.19 6.20
CA PRO A 35 -14.21 -20.04 5.55
C PRO A 35 -15.41 -19.24 5.01
N GLN A 36 -16.02 -19.74 3.93
CA GLN A 36 -17.23 -19.15 3.34
C GLN A 36 -17.07 -17.67 2.91
N THR A 37 -15.84 -17.23 2.68
CA THR A 37 -15.53 -15.87 2.19
C THR A 37 -15.21 -15.93 0.70
N THR A 38 -15.65 -14.94 -0.06
CA THR A 38 -15.35 -14.82 -1.49
C THR A 38 -14.98 -13.38 -1.80
N GLU A 39 -13.90 -13.21 -2.57
CA GLU A 39 -13.52 -11.90 -3.10
C GLU A 39 -14.46 -11.56 -4.27
N VAL A 40 -15.27 -10.51 -4.10
CA VAL A 40 -16.25 -10.10 -5.11
C VAL A 40 -15.72 -9.03 -6.06
N PHE A 41 -14.66 -8.33 -5.68
CA PHE A 41 -14.02 -7.28 -6.46
C PHE A 41 -12.54 -7.12 -6.08
N SER A 42 -11.72 -6.74 -7.05
CA SER A 42 -10.31 -6.37 -6.87
C SER A 42 -9.98 -5.18 -7.76
N SER A 43 -9.09 -4.31 -7.28
CA SER A 43 -8.59 -3.17 -8.06
C SER A 43 -7.87 -3.57 -9.34
N SER A 44 -7.46 -4.83 -9.49
CA SER A 44 -6.95 -5.35 -10.77
C SER A 44 -7.98 -5.29 -11.90
N GLN A 45 -9.27 -5.14 -11.59
CA GLN A 45 -10.36 -4.98 -12.57
C GLN A 45 -10.51 -3.52 -13.05
N VAL A 46 -9.90 -2.56 -12.35
CA VAL A 46 -9.94 -1.10 -12.66
C VAL A 46 -8.52 -0.52 -12.65
N PRO A 47 -7.65 -0.96 -13.58
CA PRO A 47 -6.25 -0.55 -13.59
C PRO A 47 -6.12 0.97 -13.73
N GLY A 48 -5.33 1.59 -12.85
CA GLY A 48 -5.07 3.03 -12.85
C GLY A 48 -6.04 3.86 -12.03
N GLU A 49 -7.09 3.29 -11.44
CA GLU A 49 -8.03 4.06 -10.58
C GLU A 49 -7.55 4.21 -9.13
N LEU A 50 -6.69 3.31 -8.65
CA LEU A 50 -6.03 3.45 -7.35
C LEU A 50 -4.61 3.96 -7.57
N ILE A 51 -4.33 5.18 -7.12
CA ILE A 51 -3.06 5.87 -7.31
C ILE A 51 -2.57 6.37 -5.94
N ASP A 52 -1.35 5.96 -5.58
CA ASP A 52 -0.62 6.56 -4.48
C ASP A 52 -0.02 7.90 -4.91
N MET A 53 -0.22 8.94 -4.11
CA MET A 53 0.22 10.29 -4.42
C MET A 53 1.08 10.86 -3.30
N MET A 54 2.19 11.50 -3.69
CA MET A 54 2.91 12.42 -2.81
C MET A 54 2.32 13.82 -2.97
N VAL A 55 1.65 14.32 -1.92
CA VAL A 55 0.98 15.62 -1.93
C VAL A 55 1.61 16.54 -0.89
N VAL A 56 1.90 17.77 -1.28
CA VAL A 56 2.47 18.80 -0.40
C VAL A 56 1.51 19.99 -0.34
N ASN A 57 1.43 20.63 0.82
CA ASN A 57 0.68 21.86 0.98
C ASN A 57 1.17 22.94 0.00
N THR A 58 0.24 23.58 -0.72
CA THR A 58 0.56 24.55 -1.76
C THR A 58 1.36 25.75 -1.24
N GLN A 59 1.03 26.26 -0.05
CA GLN A 59 1.75 27.41 0.52
C GLN A 59 3.16 27.00 0.92
N THR A 60 3.31 25.87 1.62
CA THR A 60 4.62 25.32 1.97
C THR A 60 5.53 25.14 0.76
N LEU A 61 4.99 24.63 -0.35
CA LEU A 61 5.75 24.43 -1.58
C LEU A 61 6.15 25.75 -2.25
N LYS A 62 5.28 26.76 -2.25
CA LYS A 62 5.60 28.11 -2.75
C LYS A 62 6.72 28.76 -1.95
N ASP A 63 6.66 28.64 -0.63
CA ASP A 63 7.64 29.23 0.27
C ASP A 63 8.97 28.44 0.25
N ASN A 64 8.92 27.14 -0.08
CA ASN A 64 10.08 26.24 -0.08
C ASN A 64 10.17 25.41 -1.38
N PRO A 65 10.46 26.02 -2.54
CA PRO A 65 10.53 25.28 -3.81
C PRO A 65 11.62 24.19 -3.82
N ALA A 66 12.68 24.34 -3.02
CA ALA A 66 13.71 23.32 -2.86
C ALA A 66 13.17 22.02 -2.24
N LEU A 67 12.15 22.11 -1.35
CA LEU A 67 11.48 20.94 -0.78
C LEU A 67 10.83 20.11 -1.90
N GLY A 68 10.08 20.76 -2.79
CA GLY A 68 9.43 20.07 -3.92
C GLY A 68 10.45 19.35 -4.79
N LYS A 69 11.55 20.02 -5.15
CA LYS A 69 12.63 19.41 -5.94
C LYS A 69 13.26 18.20 -5.24
N ALA A 70 13.53 18.31 -3.93
CA ALA A 70 14.10 17.22 -3.14
C ALA A 70 13.14 16.02 -3.05
N LEU A 71 11.86 16.27 -2.77
CA LEU A 71 10.83 15.23 -2.67
C LEU A 71 10.62 14.51 -4.00
N THR A 72 10.55 15.25 -5.12
CA THR A 72 10.45 14.66 -6.46
C THR A 72 11.67 13.81 -6.79
N GLY A 73 12.88 14.29 -6.50
CA GLY A 73 14.11 13.51 -6.70
C GLY A 73 14.11 12.21 -5.89
N ALA A 74 13.85 12.31 -4.59
CA ALA A 74 13.77 11.15 -3.70
C ALA A 74 12.72 10.13 -4.16
N TRP A 75 11.56 10.57 -4.63
CA TRP A 75 10.50 9.70 -5.16
C TRP A 75 10.99 8.88 -6.36
N PHE A 76 11.49 9.55 -7.41
CA PHE A 76 11.92 8.86 -8.63
C PHE A 76 13.18 8.01 -8.43
N GLU A 77 14.13 8.47 -7.62
CA GLU A 77 15.31 7.66 -7.26
C GLU A 77 14.90 6.39 -6.50
N MET A 78 13.91 6.50 -5.61
CA MET A 78 13.42 5.35 -4.87
C MET A 78 12.68 4.36 -5.77
N MET A 79 11.79 4.85 -6.63
CA MET A 79 11.11 3.99 -7.61
C MET A 79 12.10 3.26 -8.52
N ALA A 80 13.15 3.95 -9.00
CA ALA A 80 14.19 3.33 -9.82
C ALA A 80 14.92 2.21 -9.07
N LYS A 81 15.28 2.43 -7.80
CA LYS A 81 15.89 1.39 -6.95
C LYS A 81 14.96 0.20 -6.71
N MET A 82 13.67 0.46 -6.47
CA MET A 82 12.65 -0.59 -6.30
C MET A 82 12.49 -1.43 -7.57
N GLN A 83 12.35 -0.78 -8.72
CA GLN A 83 12.27 -1.43 -10.03
C GLN A 83 13.52 -2.23 -10.37
N ALA A 84 14.71 -1.70 -10.03
CA ALA A 84 15.98 -2.40 -10.20
C ALA A 84 16.17 -3.57 -9.21
N GLY A 85 15.26 -3.75 -8.24
CA GLY A 85 15.33 -4.85 -7.29
C GLY A 85 16.43 -4.70 -6.23
N ASP A 86 16.87 -3.46 -5.94
CA ASP A 86 17.94 -3.13 -4.98
C ASP A 86 17.65 -3.76 -3.61
N THR A 87 18.38 -4.82 -3.28
CA THR A 87 18.08 -5.63 -2.09
C THR A 87 18.22 -4.83 -0.79
N GLN A 88 19.13 -3.85 -0.72
CA GLN A 88 19.29 -3.03 0.48
C GLN A 88 18.06 -2.15 0.70
N ALA A 89 17.65 -1.43 -0.35
CA ALA A 89 16.44 -0.62 -0.33
C ALA A 89 15.20 -1.47 0.01
N LEU A 90 15.00 -2.56 -0.71
CA LEU A 90 13.84 -3.45 -0.52
C LEU A 90 13.80 -4.07 0.88
N SER A 91 14.96 -4.38 1.47
CA SER A 91 15.01 -4.94 2.84
C SER A 91 14.70 -3.90 3.90
N ALA A 92 15.14 -2.65 3.73
CA ALA A 92 14.79 -1.55 4.61
C ALA A 92 13.28 -1.28 4.58
N MET A 93 12.69 -1.16 3.38
CA MET A 93 11.25 -0.96 3.23
C MET A 93 10.42 -2.14 3.73
N ALA A 94 10.91 -3.37 3.56
CA ALA A 94 10.27 -4.57 4.11
C ALA A 94 10.15 -4.48 5.64
N ALA A 95 11.26 -4.14 6.32
CA ALA A 95 11.28 -3.98 7.77
C ALA A 95 10.32 -2.90 8.25
N ASP A 96 10.33 -1.72 7.61
CA ASP A 96 9.42 -0.61 7.93
C ASP A 96 7.94 -0.95 7.64
N SER A 97 7.70 -1.84 6.68
CA SER A 97 6.37 -2.36 6.34
C SER A 97 5.94 -3.56 7.21
N GLY A 98 6.72 -3.91 8.24
CA GLY A 98 6.42 -5.02 9.14
C GLY A 98 6.48 -6.41 8.48
N THR A 99 7.28 -6.58 7.42
CA THR A 99 7.42 -7.83 6.69
C THR A 99 8.89 -8.15 6.38
N ASP A 100 9.16 -9.28 5.73
CA ASP A 100 10.48 -9.65 5.25
C ASP A 100 10.62 -9.35 3.73
N LEU A 101 11.83 -9.54 3.20
CA LEU A 101 12.09 -9.28 1.78
C LEU A 101 11.18 -10.10 0.85
N ALA A 102 10.82 -11.34 1.23
CA ALA A 102 9.97 -12.19 0.41
C ALA A 102 8.53 -11.66 0.39
N GLY A 103 8.01 -11.25 1.56
CA GLY A 103 6.71 -10.61 1.71
C GLY A 103 6.63 -9.29 0.95
N TYR A 104 7.65 -8.43 1.07
CA TYR A 104 7.69 -7.15 0.35
C TYR A 104 7.74 -7.36 -1.17
N ARG A 105 8.55 -8.31 -1.66
CA ARG A 105 8.55 -8.68 -3.10
C ARG A 105 7.21 -9.24 -3.57
N ALA A 106 6.45 -9.92 -2.72
CA ALA A 106 5.11 -10.38 -3.06
C ALA A 106 4.13 -9.21 -3.23
N GLN A 107 4.23 -8.18 -2.38
CA GLN A 107 3.43 -6.95 -2.49
C GLN A 107 3.79 -6.14 -3.75
N LEU A 108 5.08 -6.04 -4.09
CA LEU A 108 5.51 -5.34 -5.31
C LEU A 108 4.99 -5.99 -6.59
N LYS A 109 4.80 -7.31 -6.62
CA LYS A 109 4.22 -7.99 -7.78
C LYS A 109 2.76 -7.60 -8.04
N THR A 110 2.04 -7.12 -7.02
CA THR A 110 0.65 -6.67 -7.14
C THR A 110 0.52 -5.16 -7.29
N THR A 111 1.66 -4.44 -7.34
CA THR A 111 1.71 -2.98 -7.36
C THR A 111 2.35 -2.53 -8.66
N HIS A 112 1.68 -1.63 -9.38
CA HIS A 112 2.27 -1.02 -10.57
C HIS A 112 3.06 0.24 -10.15
N LEU A 113 4.37 0.20 -10.34
CA LEU A 113 5.25 1.35 -10.11
C LEU A 113 5.34 2.14 -11.42
N PHE A 114 4.85 3.38 -11.41
CA PHE A 114 4.89 4.31 -12.55
C PHE A 114 6.25 4.95 -12.75
#